data_AF-A0A7V4YQG8-F1
#
_entry.id   AF-A0A7V4YQG8-F1
#
_cell.length_a   1.000
_cell.length_b   1.000
_cell.length_c   1.000
_cell.angle_alpha   90.00
_cell.angle_beta   90.00
_cell.angle_gamma   90.00
#
_symmetry.space_group_name_H-M   'P 1'
#
loop_
_entity.id
_entity.type
_entity.pdbx_description
1 polymer ?
#
loop_
_entity_poly.entity_id
_entity_poly.type
_entity_poly.pdbx_seq_one_letter_code
_entity_poly.pdbx_strand_id
1 'polypeptide(L)'
;MDKSLKEIVIEFSPCHERTFIAIERIGEERVGELTSYGLKNFAWITGFSGFLTRFLIQNPNEIFSLNEIKISGVEVEEHLKRMKNEIKNTDEAIIKVTKYKYKELLRIAVLERETEEHDYLRVLSELSSLYESIILFVYDMVRGNEFPFYIYALGKLGSREVNLSSDVDLMFVSDSYTQEEEKVARQFINLLTTKREYGFLMRVDTDIRPYGKFGPLISSVSSAVDYYLTRGQTWERYALLRMRPLTQRNEEFERAIEYFVFRKFLD
;
A
#
# COMPACT_ATOMS: atom_id res chain seq x y z
N MET A 1 2.33 -35.49 20.06
CA MET A 1 1.07 -34.92 20.60
C MET A 1 0.88 -33.60 19.89
N ASP A 2 -0.25 -33.43 19.20
CA ASP A 2 -0.62 -32.12 18.66
C ASP A 2 -0.80 -31.16 19.85
N LYS A 3 -0.18 -29.98 19.79
CA LYS A 3 -0.34 -28.96 20.84
C LYS A 3 -1.79 -28.48 20.82
N SER A 4 -2.38 -28.27 21.98
CA SER A 4 -3.70 -27.64 22.10
C SER A 4 -3.67 -26.22 21.52
N LEU A 5 -4.83 -25.73 21.08
CA LEU A 5 -4.96 -24.36 20.55
C LEU A 5 -4.41 -23.31 21.54
N LYS A 6 -4.66 -23.49 22.84
CA LYS A 6 -4.15 -22.60 23.89
C LYS A 6 -2.62 -22.59 23.96
N GLU A 7 -1.98 -23.75 23.87
CA GLU A 7 -0.51 -23.86 23.87
C GLU A 7 0.10 -23.15 22.65
N ILE A 8 -0.52 -23.28 21.48
CA ILE A 8 -0.07 -22.58 20.26
C ILE A 8 -0.18 -21.06 20.42
N VAL A 9 -1.29 -20.56 20.97
CA VAL A 9 -1.45 -19.12 21.22
C VAL A 9 -0.38 -18.60 22.18
N ILE A 10 -0.14 -19.30 23.28
CA ILE A 10 0.85 -18.89 24.28
C ILE A 10 2.26 -18.81 23.68
N GLU A 11 2.60 -19.76 22.81
CA GLU A 11 3.93 -19.87 22.22
C GLU A 11 4.15 -18.90 21.04
N PHE A 12 3.15 -18.71 20.17
CA PHE A 12 3.34 -18.04 18.87
C PHE A 12 2.66 -16.69 18.72
N SER A 13 1.77 -16.28 19.63
CA SER A 13 1.11 -14.98 19.53
C SER A 13 1.86 -13.90 20.31
N PRO A 14 2.24 -12.78 19.67
CA PRO A 14 2.78 -11.61 20.36
C PRO A 14 1.78 -10.91 21.30
N CYS A 15 0.48 -11.16 21.14
CA CYS A 15 -0.57 -10.57 21.97
C CYS A 15 -1.70 -11.59 22.15
N HIS A 16 -1.60 -12.39 23.21
CA HIS A 16 -2.52 -13.50 23.49
C HIS A 16 -3.98 -13.03 23.56
N GLU A 17 -4.24 -11.90 24.23
CA GLU A 17 -5.58 -11.33 24.35
C GLU A 17 -6.24 -11.10 22.98
N ARG A 18 -5.51 -10.48 22.04
CA ARG A 18 -6.03 -10.19 20.70
C ARG A 18 -6.30 -11.47 19.92
N THR A 19 -5.42 -12.47 20.04
CA THR A 19 -5.61 -13.78 19.41
C THR A 19 -6.83 -14.51 19.98
N PHE A 20 -7.02 -14.52 21.31
CA PHE A 20 -8.20 -15.15 21.91
C PHE A 20 -9.50 -14.46 21.50
N ILE A 21 -9.52 -13.12 21.44
CA ILE A 21 -10.67 -12.38 20.90
C ILE A 21 -10.93 -12.78 19.43
N ALA A 22 -9.89 -12.94 18.61
CA ALA A 22 -10.04 -13.37 17.23
C ALA A 22 -10.63 -14.79 17.14
N ILE A 23 -10.17 -15.72 17.98
CA ILE A 23 -10.70 -17.09 18.07
C ILE A 23 -12.18 -17.07 18.46
N GLU A 24 -12.56 -16.29 19.47
CA GLU A 24 -13.95 -16.17 19.91
C GLU A 24 -14.85 -15.63 18.80
N ARG A 25 -14.38 -14.61 18.06
CA ARG A 25 -15.15 -13.97 16.99
C ARG A 25 -15.26 -14.80 15.72
N ILE A 26 -14.26 -15.62 15.41
CA ILE A 26 -14.22 -16.48 14.22
C ILE A 26 -14.87 -17.85 14.50
N GLY A 27 -14.78 -18.33 15.74
CA GLY A 27 -15.24 -19.65 16.19
C GLY A 27 -14.09 -20.62 16.41
N GLU A 28 -14.01 -21.21 17.60
CA GLU A 28 -12.94 -22.15 17.99
C GLU A 28 -12.89 -23.39 17.09
N GLU A 29 -14.06 -23.97 16.74
CA GLU A 29 -14.14 -25.12 15.83
C GLU A 29 -13.49 -24.82 14.49
N ARG A 30 -13.84 -23.66 13.90
CA ARG A 30 -13.33 -23.22 12.60
C ARG A 30 -11.83 -22.94 12.64
N VAL A 31 -11.33 -22.30 13.70
CA VAL A 31 -9.88 -22.10 13.87
C VAL A 31 -9.19 -23.46 14.06
N GLY A 32 -9.82 -24.40 14.75
CA GLY A 32 -9.33 -25.76 14.96
C GLY A 32 -9.20 -26.60 13.67
N GLU A 33 -9.86 -26.22 12.58
CA GLU A 33 -9.69 -26.84 11.25
C GLU A 33 -8.36 -26.46 10.57
N LEU A 34 -7.64 -25.46 11.08
CA LEU A 34 -6.33 -25.09 10.54
C LEU A 34 -5.29 -26.17 10.83
N THR A 35 -4.37 -26.36 9.88
CA THR A 35 -3.18 -27.18 10.07
C THR A 35 -2.30 -26.62 11.18
N SER A 36 -1.39 -27.42 11.76
CA SER A 36 -0.45 -26.91 12.77
C SER A 36 0.40 -25.73 12.26
N TYR A 37 0.69 -25.67 10.95
CA TYR A 37 1.34 -24.50 10.33
C TYR A 37 0.40 -23.28 10.25
N GLY A 38 -0.84 -23.49 9.80
CA GLY A 38 -1.86 -22.45 9.74
C GLY A 38 -2.19 -21.85 11.11
N LEU A 39 -2.28 -22.68 12.16
CA LEU A 39 -2.50 -22.23 13.54
C LEU A 39 -1.38 -21.32 14.05
N LYS A 40 -0.11 -21.66 13.77
CA LYS A 40 1.04 -20.80 14.12
C LYS A 40 0.97 -19.46 13.39
N ASN A 41 0.63 -19.47 12.09
CA ASN A 41 0.46 -18.26 11.29
C ASN A 41 -0.70 -17.41 11.81
N PHE A 42 -1.83 -18.03 12.12
CA PHE A 42 -2.99 -17.37 12.70
C PHE A 42 -2.67 -16.71 14.05
N ALA A 43 -2.03 -17.44 14.96
CA ALA A 43 -1.64 -16.93 16.28
C ALA A 43 -0.69 -15.74 16.14
N TRP A 44 0.35 -15.86 15.30
CA TRP A 44 1.27 -14.77 15.02
C TRP A 44 0.57 -13.53 14.46
N ILE A 45 -0.16 -13.67 13.35
CA ILE A 45 -0.81 -12.55 12.64
C ILE A 45 -1.79 -11.81 13.55
N THR A 46 -2.61 -12.57 14.29
CA THR A 46 -3.63 -11.98 15.16
C THR A 46 -3.02 -11.31 16.39
N GLY A 47 -1.92 -11.83 16.93
CA GLY A 47 -1.19 -11.16 18.02
C GLY A 47 -0.42 -9.93 17.53
N PHE A 48 0.18 -10.02 16.35
CA PHE A 48 1.03 -8.99 15.78
C PHE A 48 0.23 -7.77 15.29
N SER A 49 -0.80 -7.99 14.45
CA SER A 49 -1.47 -6.90 13.73
C SER A 49 -2.97 -6.84 14.00
N GLY A 50 -3.41 -5.79 14.72
CA GLY A 50 -4.83 -5.51 14.90
C GLY A 50 -5.56 -5.18 13.58
N PHE A 51 -4.83 -4.67 12.58
CA PHE A 51 -5.35 -4.42 11.24
C PHE A 51 -5.71 -5.74 10.52
N LEU A 52 -4.78 -6.69 10.47
CA LEU A 52 -5.02 -7.99 9.83
C LEU A 52 -5.98 -8.86 10.65
N THR A 53 -5.97 -8.73 11.97
CA THR A 53 -6.97 -9.37 12.85
C THR A 53 -8.39 -8.97 12.46
N ARG A 54 -8.66 -7.67 12.29
CA ARG A 54 -9.98 -7.18 11.88
C ARG A 54 -10.38 -7.71 10.50
N PHE A 55 -9.42 -7.81 9.57
CA PHE A 55 -9.67 -8.39 8.26
C PHE A 55 -10.11 -9.87 8.37
N LEU A 56 -9.40 -10.70 9.15
CA LEU A 56 -9.75 -12.12 9.32
C LEU A 56 -11.08 -12.31 10.06
N ILE A 57 -11.39 -11.47 11.04
CA ILE A 57 -12.70 -11.50 11.73
C ILE A 57 -13.84 -11.14 10.75
N GLN A 58 -13.63 -10.15 9.88
CA GLN A 58 -14.61 -9.75 8.88
C GLN A 58 -14.74 -10.74 7.72
N ASN A 59 -13.69 -11.54 7.48
CA ASN A 59 -13.62 -12.52 6.40
C ASN A 59 -13.16 -13.89 6.93
N PRO A 60 -13.96 -14.60 7.75
CA PRO A 60 -13.53 -15.82 8.45
C PRO A 60 -13.06 -16.96 7.54
N ASN A 61 -13.52 -17.01 6.28
CA ASN A 61 -13.05 -18.02 5.33
C ASN A 61 -11.59 -17.80 4.89
N GLU A 62 -11.05 -16.59 5.04
CA GLU A 62 -9.68 -16.27 4.60
C GLU A 62 -8.62 -16.88 5.53
N ILE A 63 -8.99 -17.34 6.73
CA ILE A 63 -8.04 -18.02 7.63
C ILE A 63 -7.45 -19.29 7.01
N PHE A 64 -8.19 -19.97 6.12
CA PHE A 64 -7.71 -21.20 5.49
C PHE A 64 -6.53 -20.96 4.54
N SER A 65 -6.39 -19.74 4.02
CA SER A 65 -5.21 -19.35 3.24
C SER A 65 -3.90 -19.42 4.04
N LEU A 66 -3.99 -19.37 5.38
CA LEU A 66 -2.85 -19.42 6.29
C LEU A 66 -2.19 -20.80 6.33
N ASN A 67 -2.87 -21.85 5.89
CA ASN A 67 -2.35 -23.22 5.85
C ASN A 67 -1.23 -23.41 4.81
N GLU A 68 -1.12 -22.55 3.81
CA GLU A 68 -0.25 -22.76 2.65
C GLU A 68 0.56 -21.52 2.26
N ILE A 69 0.83 -20.63 3.23
CA ILE A 69 1.65 -19.43 2.97
C ILE A 69 3.06 -19.83 2.56
N LYS A 70 3.45 -19.39 1.36
CA LYS A 70 4.80 -19.51 0.82
C LYS A 70 5.54 -18.19 1.00
N ILE A 71 6.68 -18.25 1.67
CA ILE A 71 7.52 -17.08 1.94
C ILE A 71 8.54 -16.97 0.81
N SER A 72 8.29 -16.03 -0.09
CA SER A 72 9.21 -15.67 -1.17
C SER A 72 9.23 -14.15 -1.29
N GLY A 73 10.36 -13.59 -1.73
CA GLY A 73 10.38 -12.17 -2.09
C GLY A 73 9.52 -11.91 -3.32
N VAL A 74 8.79 -10.79 -3.36
CA VAL A 74 7.93 -10.41 -4.48
C VAL A 74 8.15 -8.93 -4.82
N GLU A 75 8.72 -8.68 -5.98
CA GLU A 75 8.94 -7.33 -6.51
C GLU A 75 7.68 -6.79 -7.21
N VAL A 76 7.70 -5.49 -7.54
CA VAL A 76 6.59 -4.76 -8.16
C VAL A 76 6.11 -5.45 -9.44
N GLU A 77 7.03 -5.86 -10.31
CA GLU A 77 6.76 -6.47 -11.61
C GLU A 77 6.06 -7.84 -11.46
N GLU A 78 6.48 -8.62 -10.47
CA GLU A 78 5.88 -9.93 -10.20
C GLU A 78 4.46 -9.78 -9.60
N HIS A 79 4.24 -8.80 -8.72
CA HIS A 79 2.90 -8.46 -8.25
C HIS A 79 1.98 -8.04 -9.41
N LEU A 80 2.45 -7.14 -10.28
CA LEU A 80 1.71 -6.70 -11.47
C LEU A 80 1.38 -7.87 -12.39
N LYS A 81 2.34 -8.77 -12.63
CA LYS A 81 2.15 -9.97 -13.44
C LYS A 81 1.09 -10.90 -12.85
N ARG A 82 1.14 -11.17 -11.54
CA ARG A 82 0.13 -11.99 -10.84
C ARG A 82 -1.26 -11.38 -10.97
N MET A 83 -1.40 -10.09 -10.68
CA MET A 83 -2.69 -9.38 -10.79
C MET A 83 -3.21 -9.39 -12.24
N LYS A 84 -2.37 -9.07 -13.24
CA LYS A 84 -2.78 -9.04 -14.65
C LYS A 84 -3.18 -10.42 -15.20
N ASN A 85 -2.56 -11.50 -14.72
CA ASN A 85 -2.89 -12.86 -15.13
C ASN A 85 -4.20 -13.36 -14.51
N GLU A 86 -4.47 -13.02 -13.25
CA GLU A 86 -5.60 -13.57 -12.49
C GLU A 86 -6.85 -12.66 -12.52
N ILE A 87 -6.67 -11.35 -12.74
CA ILE A 87 -7.72 -10.34 -12.59
C ILE A 87 -8.01 -9.70 -13.94
N LYS A 88 -9.13 -10.10 -14.53
CA LYS A 88 -9.68 -9.43 -15.72
C LYS A 88 -10.13 -8.01 -15.35
N ASN A 89 -9.95 -7.07 -16.28
CA ASN A 89 -10.46 -5.70 -16.14
C ASN A 89 -11.99 -5.69 -16.29
N THR A 90 -12.69 -5.90 -15.18
CA THR A 90 -14.15 -5.88 -15.04
C THR A 90 -14.52 -5.03 -13.83
N ASP A 91 -15.82 -4.77 -13.62
CA ASP A 91 -16.31 -4.02 -12.46
C ASP A 91 -15.89 -4.65 -11.10
N GLU A 92 -15.59 -5.95 -11.10
CA GLU A 92 -15.11 -6.69 -9.92
C GLU A 92 -13.59 -6.63 -9.70
N ALA A 93 -12.82 -6.05 -10.64
CA ALA A 93 -11.36 -6.08 -10.58
C ALA A 93 -10.84 -5.51 -9.25
N ILE A 94 -11.42 -4.40 -8.77
CA ILE A 94 -10.98 -3.78 -7.52
C ILE A 94 -11.27 -4.68 -6.30
N ILE A 95 -12.36 -5.45 -6.31
CA ILE A 95 -12.65 -6.41 -5.23
C ILE A 95 -11.57 -7.49 -5.20
N LYS A 96 -11.20 -8.01 -6.37
CA LYS A 96 -10.16 -9.04 -6.52
C LYS A 96 -8.77 -8.53 -6.14
N VAL A 97 -8.41 -7.30 -6.55
CA VAL A 97 -7.16 -6.65 -6.12
C VAL A 97 -7.15 -6.39 -4.62
N THR A 98 -8.30 -6.06 -4.03
CA THR A 98 -8.41 -5.88 -2.57
C THR A 98 -8.16 -7.19 -1.84
N LYS A 99 -8.76 -8.30 -2.31
CA LYS A 99 -8.49 -9.63 -1.79
C LYS A 99 -7.01 -10.02 -1.94
N TYR A 100 -6.44 -9.79 -3.12
CA TYR A 100 -5.02 -10.01 -3.41
C TYR A 100 -4.12 -9.24 -2.43
N LYS A 101 -4.38 -7.95 -2.22
CA LYS A 101 -3.67 -7.12 -1.25
C LYS A 101 -3.65 -7.78 0.13
N TYR A 102 -4.82 -8.14 0.67
CA TYR A 102 -4.86 -8.73 2.01
C TYR A 102 -4.15 -10.09 2.08
N LYS A 103 -4.25 -10.93 1.05
CA LYS A 103 -3.50 -12.19 0.98
C LYS A 103 -1.98 -11.95 1.02
N GLU A 104 -1.49 -10.96 0.28
CA GLU A 104 -0.07 -10.60 0.29
C GLU A 104 0.35 -9.97 1.63
N LEU A 105 -0.51 -9.15 2.27
CA LEU A 105 -0.21 -8.63 3.60
C LEU A 105 -0.16 -9.74 4.67
N LEU A 106 -0.98 -10.79 4.56
CA LEU A 106 -0.89 -11.97 5.43
C LEU A 106 0.43 -12.72 5.19
N ARG A 107 0.85 -12.89 3.92
CA ARG A 107 2.17 -13.47 3.59
C ARG A 107 3.30 -12.64 4.19
N ILE A 108 3.28 -11.33 4.02
CA ILE A 108 4.31 -10.42 4.52
C ILE A 108 4.37 -10.43 6.05
N ALA A 109 3.23 -10.52 6.74
CA ALA A 109 3.21 -10.68 8.19
C ALA A 109 3.84 -12.00 8.66
N VAL A 110 3.70 -13.08 7.89
CA VAL A 110 4.42 -14.34 8.17
C VAL A 110 5.91 -14.21 7.84
N LEU A 111 6.28 -13.54 6.73
CA LEU A 111 7.67 -13.23 6.42
C LEU A 111 8.34 -12.49 7.59
N GLU A 112 7.67 -11.51 8.18
CA GLU A 112 8.17 -10.72 9.32
C GLU A 112 8.46 -11.59 10.56
N ARG A 113 7.70 -12.68 10.76
CA ARG A 113 7.99 -13.67 11.82
C ARG A 113 9.30 -14.43 11.58
N GLU A 114 9.52 -14.81 10.32
CA GLU A 114 10.64 -15.68 9.93
C GLU A 114 11.93 -14.90 9.64
N THR A 115 11.84 -13.58 9.43
CA THR A 115 13.01 -12.72 9.29
C THR A 115 13.71 -12.55 10.65
N GLU A 116 15.02 -12.82 10.69
CA GLU A 116 15.88 -12.47 11.83
C GLU A 116 15.87 -10.95 12.06
N GLU A 117 16.28 -10.50 13.27
CA GLU A 117 16.23 -9.09 13.71
C GLU A 117 16.90 -8.06 12.76
N HIS A 118 17.65 -8.50 11.75
CA HIS A 118 18.39 -7.65 10.80
C HIS A 118 17.75 -7.53 9.39
N ASP A 119 16.68 -8.26 9.07
CA ASP A 119 16.06 -8.25 7.71
C ASP A 119 14.72 -7.47 7.63
N TYR A 120 14.50 -6.52 8.54
CA TYR A 120 13.32 -5.64 8.52
C TYR A 120 13.20 -4.80 7.23
N LEU A 121 14.34 -4.45 6.62
CA LEU A 121 14.37 -3.73 5.34
C LEU A 121 13.68 -4.51 4.23
N ARG A 122 13.74 -5.85 4.25
CA ARG A 122 13.02 -6.68 3.30
C ARG A 122 11.51 -6.59 3.50
N VAL A 123 11.02 -6.61 4.75
CA VAL A 123 9.58 -6.44 5.03
C VAL A 123 9.09 -5.09 4.50
N LEU A 124 9.84 -4.01 4.75
CA LEU A 124 9.52 -2.69 4.21
C LEU A 124 9.53 -2.64 2.67
N SER A 125 10.49 -3.30 2.05
CA SER A 125 10.58 -3.41 0.58
C SER A 125 9.40 -4.18 -0.01
N GLU A 126 8.99 -5.27 0.61
CA GLU A 126 7.82 -6.07 0.20
C GLU A 126 6.51 -5.28 0.34
N LEU A 127 6.32 -4.59 1.47
CA LEU A 127 5.15 -3.71 1.66
C LEU A 127 5.12 -2.61 0.61
N SER A 128 6.25 -1.95 0.38
CA SER A 128 6.34 -0.88 -0.62
C SER A 128 6.07 -1.40 -2.03
N SER A 129 6.60 -2.57 -2.38
CA SER A 129 6.39 -3.21 -3.68
C SER A 129 4.93 -3.61 -3.91
N LEU A 130 4.24 -4.10 -2.87
CA LEU A 130 2.82 -4.42 -2.94
C LEU A 130 1.97 -3.16 -3.15
N TYR A 131 2.22 -2.09 -2.38
CA TYR A 131 1.43 -0.86 -2.52
C TYR A 131 1.68 -0.18 -3.88
N GLU A 132 2.93 -0.12 -4.32
CA GLU A 132 3.32 0.44 -5.62
C GLU A 132 2.69 -0.33 -6.78
N SER A 133 2.75 -1.66 -6.75
CA SER A 133 2.13 -2.48 -7.81
C SER A 133 0.61 -2.31 -7.88
N ILE A 134 -0.08 -2.14 -6.73
CA ILE A 134 -1.52 -1.87 -6.71
C ILE A 134 -1.84 -0.49 -7.30
N ILE A 135 -1.07 0.54 -6.94
CA ILE A 135 -1.21 1.89 -7.53
C ILE A 135 -1.04 1.80 -9.04
N LEU A 136 0.02 1.13 -9.52
CA LEU A 136 0.29 0.99 -10.93
C LEU A 136 -0.79 0.18 -11.66
N PHE A 137 -1.29 -0.89 -11.05
CA PHE A 137 -2.38 -1.69 -11.62
C PHE A 137 -3.66 -0.85 -11.80
N VAL A 138 -4.08 -0.12 -10.75
CA VAL A 138 -5.27 0.73 -10.80
C VAL A 138 -5.07 1.91 -11.75
N TYR A 139 -3.86 2.46 -11.82
CA TYR A 139 -3.51 3.52 -12.76
C TYR A 139 -3.65 3.02 -14.20
N ASP A 140 -3.15 1.83 -14.52
CA ASP A 140 -3.28 1.19 -15.85
C ASP A 140 -4.76 0.94 -16.22
N MET A 141 -5.62 0.63 -15.25
CA MET A 141 -7.05 0.45 -15.47
C MET A 141 -7.77 1.74 -15.88
N VAL A 142 -7.39 2.89 -15.29
CA VAL A 142 -8.11 4.16 -15.49
C VAL A 142 -7.54 5.03 -16.61
N ARG A 143 -6.22 4.97 -16.85
CA ARG A 143 -5.54 5.91 -17.75
C ARG A 143 -5.79 5.63 -19.24
N GLY A 144 -6.06 4.37 -19.61
CA GLY A 144 -6.07 3.96 -21.02
C GLY A 144 -4.78 4.32 -21.77
N ASN A 145 -4.84 4.57 -23.08
CA ASN A 145 -3.71 5.12 -23.85
C ASN A 145 -3.77 6.65 -24.00
N GLU A 146 -4.74 7.33 -23.36
CA GLU A 146 -5.14 8.69 -23.76
C GLU A 146 -4.80 9.79 -22.75
N PHE A 147 -4.57 9.47 -21.46
CA PHE A 147 -4.36 10.49 -20.42
C PHE A 147 -3.21 10.16 -19.45
N PRO A 148 -1.94 10.22 -19.90
CA PRO A 148 -0.80 9.94 -19.04
C PRO A 148 -0.49 11.13 -18.12
N PHE A 149 -0.86 11.04 -16.84
CA PHE A 149 -0.29 11.89 -15.80
C PHE A 149 0.80 11.17 -15.00
N TYR A 150 1.76 11.93 -14.49
CA TYR A 150 2.85 11.46 -13.65
C TYR A 150 2.38 11.30 -12.20
N ILE A 151 2.68 10.15 -11.60
CA ILE A 151 2.43 9.89 -10.18
C ILE A 151 3.77 9.89 -9.44
N TYR A 152 3.87 10.76 -8.44
CA TYR A 152 4.99 10.77 -7.51
C TYR A 152 4.53 10.29 -6.14
N ALA A 153 5.23 9.29 -5.60
CA ALA A 153 5.10 8.92 -4.20
C ALA A 153 5.92 9.86 -3.33
N LEU A 154 5.37 10.20 -2.16
CA LEU A 154 6.01 11.02 -1.13
C LEU A 154 6.05 10.23 0.18
N GLY A 155 6.60 10.84 1.23
CA GLY A 155 6.56 10.27 2.58
C GLY A 155 7.14 8.85 2.67
N LYS A 156 6.39 7.96 3.33
CA LYS A 156 6.82 6.57 3.55
C LYS A 156 6.90 5.76 2.26
N LEU A 157 5.94 5.91 1.35
CA LEU A 157 5.94 5.19 0.07
C LEU A 157 7.09 5.66 -0.84
N GLY A 158 7.33 6.97 -0.86
CA GLY A 158 8.46 7.55 -1.57
C GLY A 158 9.80 7.02 -1.08
N SER A 159 9.95 6.85 0.24
CA SER A 159 11.16 6.29 0.88
C SER A 159 11.23 4.75 0.90
N ARG A 160 10.20 4.05 0.44
CA ARG A 160 10.04 2.58 0.53
C ARG A 160 10.03 2.05 1.99
N GLU A 161 9.38 2.77 2.88
CA GLU A 161 9.25 2.49 4.32
C GLU A 161 7.77 2.40 4.76
N VAL A 162 6.90 1.85 3.91
CA VAL A 162 5.46 1.75 4.19
C VAL A 162 5.19 0.70 5.28
N ASN A 163 4.37 1.05 6.27
CA ASN A 163 3.83 0.09 7.25
C ASN A 163 2.47 -0.48 6.79
N LEU A 164 2.08 -1.64 7.33
CA LEU A 164 0.82 -2.38 7.02
C LEU A 164 -0.48 -1.56 6.91
N SER A 165 -0.60 -0.44 7.64
CA SER A 165 -1.81 0.39 7.66
C SER A 165 -1.51 1.87 7.44
N SER A 166 -0.42 2.20 6.74
CA SER A 166 -0.05 3.58 6.43
C SER A 166 -0.95 4.19 5.36
N ASP A 167 -1.04 5.51 5.42
CA ASP A 167 -1.54 6.31 4.30
C ASP A 167 -0.44 6.40 3.25
N VAL A 168 -0.83 6.54 1.98
CA VAL A 168 0.13 6.81 0.91
C VAL A 168 0.00 8.26 0.46
N ASP A 169 1.11 8.98 0.51
CA ASP A 169 1.20 10.35 0.04
C ASP A 169 1.50 10.35 -1.47
N LEU A 170 0.58 10.87 -2.28
CA LEU A 170 0.69 10.92 -3.73
C LEU A 170 0.57 12.35 -4.25
N MET A 171 1.37 12.67 -5.26
CA MET A 171 1.27 13.93 -6.01
C MET A 171 1.10 13.62 -7.50
N PHE A 172 0.16 14.32 -8.14
CA PHE A 172 -0.18 14.16 -9.54
C PHE A 172 0.25 15.38 -10.34
N VAL A 173 0.98 15.14 -11.43
CA VAL A 173 1.43 16.17 -12.37
C VAL A 173 1.11 15.73 -13.79
N SER A 174 0.75 16.63 -14.69
CA SER A 174 0.59 16.35 -16.13
C SER A 174 1.31 17.38 -16.98
N ASP A 175 1.58 17.10 -18.25
CA ASP A 175 2.23 18.06 -19.14
C ASP A 175 1.37 19.33 -19.33
N SER A 176 0.05 19.17 -19.35
CA SER A 176 -0.93 20.26 -19.40
C SER A 176 -2.09 19.98 -18.45
N TYR A 177 -2.79 21.01 -17.97
CA TYR A 177 -4.00 20.80 -17.16
C TYR A 177 -5.24 20.64 -18.06
N THR A 178 -5.96 19.54 -17.89
CA THR A 178 -7.30 19.35 -18.46
C THR A 178 -8.30 18.87 -17.40
N GLN A 179 -9.58 19.21 -17.60
CA GLN A 179 -10.65 18.72 -16.71
C GLN A 179 -10.79 17.19 -16.75
N GLU A 180 -10.47 16.56 -17.88
CA GLU A 180 -10.54 15.10 -17.99
C GLU A 180 -9.43 14.42 -17.18
N GLU A 181 -8.18 14.92 -17.20
CA GLU A 181 -7.13 14.37 -16.34
C GLU A 181 -7.46 14.51 -14.86
N GLU A 182 -8.06 15.63 -14.44
CA GLU A 182 -8.49 15.82 -13.07
C GLU A 182 -9.61 14.82 -12.69
N LYS A 183 -10.54 14.55 -13.60
CA LYS A 183 -11.59 13.55 -13.42
C LYS A 183 -11.03 12.14 -13.33
N VAL A 184 -10.06 11.78 -14.18
CA VAL A 184 -9.37 10.48 -14.13
C VAL A 184 -8.59 10.35 -12.83
N ALA A 185 -7.89 11.39 -12.37
CA ALA A 185 -7.19 11.38 -11.08
C ALA A 185 -8.15 11.22 -9.89
N ARG A 186 -9.34 11.85 -9.93
CA ARG A 186 -10.39 11.64 -8.92
C ARG A 186 -10.95 10.23 -8.96
N GLN A 187 -11.17 9.68 -10.15
CA GLN A 187 -11.61 8.29 -10.32
C GLN A 187 -10.56 7.32 -9.78
N PHE A 188 -9.28 7.53 -10.10
CA PHE A 188 -8.15 6.77 -9.58
C PHE A 188 -8.15 6.71 -8.04
N ILE A 189 -8.22 7.87 -7.38
CA ILE A 189 -8.28 7.94 -5.91
C ILE A 189 -9.54 7.24 -5.37
N ASN A 190 -10.69 7.43 -6.02
CA ASN A 190 -11.93 6.76 -5.61
C ASN A 190 -11.79 5.24 -5.67
N LEU A 191 -11.18 4.68 -6.72
CA LEU A 191 -10.95 3.24 -6.82
C LEU A 191 -10.08 2.72 -5.66
N LEU A 192 -9.03 3.46 -5.30
CA LEU A 192 -8.13 3.11 -4.19
C LEU A 192 -8.80 3.18 -2.81
N THR A 193 -9.62 4.20 -2.58
CA THR A 193 -10.10 4.57 -1.24
C THR A 193 -11.48 4.00 -0.90
N THR A 194 -12.31 3.70 -1.89
CA THR A 194 -13.67 3.20 -1.66
C THR A 194 -13.67 1.80 -1.04
N LYS A 195 -14.40 1.65 0.07
CA LYS A 195 -14.61 0.37 0.75
C LYS A 195 -15.56 -0.53 -0.05
N ARG A 196 -15.15 -1.77 -0.28
CA ARG A 196 -15.86 -2.86 -0.96
C ARG A 196 -15.84 -4.13 -0.08
N GLU A 197 -16.23 -5.28 -0.62
CA GLU A 197 -16.40 -6.57 0.10
C GLU A 197 -15.24 -6.89 1.08
N TYR A 198 -14.00 -6.90 0.60
CA TYR A 198 -12.82 -7.22 1.41
C TYR A 198 -12.19 -6.01 2.12
N GLY A 199 -12.78 -4.82 2.01
CA GLY A 199 -12.23 -3.55 2.49
C GLY A 199 -11.91 -2.57 1.37
N PHE A 200 -10.91 -1.71 1.56
CA PHE A 200 -10.43 -0.73 0.58
C PHE A 200 -8.97 -1.05 0.21
N LEU A 201 -8.43 -0.48 -0.88
CA LEU A 201 -7.03 -0.75 -1.26
C LEU A 201 -6.05 -0.01 -0.35
N MET A 202 -6.18 1.31 -0.25
CA MET A 202 -5.35 2.14 0.62
C MET A 202 -6.00 3.50 0.88
N ARG A 203 -5.58 4.18 1.95
CA ARG A 203 -5.89 5.59 2.16
C ARG A 203 -4.85 6.41 1.40
N VAL A 204 -5.30 7.44 0.71
CA VAL A 204 -4.46 8.30 -0.14
C VAL A 204 -4.52 9.71 0.42
N ASP A 205 -3.36 10.29 0.71
CA ASP A 205 -3.20 11.70 1.02
C ASP A 205 -2.57 12.40 -0.20
N THR A 206 -3.07 13.59 -0.52
CA THR A 206 -2.61 14.41 -1.64
C THR A 206 -2.32 15.85 -1.22
N ASP A 207 -2.31 16.14 0.08
CA ASP A 207 -2.22 17.51 0.59
C ASP A 207 -0.81 18.11 0.52
N ILE A 208 0.20 17.31 0.13
CA ILE A 208 1.57 17.75 -0.15
C ILE A 208 1.74 18.23 -1.61
N ARG A 209 0.65 18.29 -2.40
CA ARG A 209 0.68 18.86 -3.76
C ARG A 209 0.77 20.40 -3.72
N PRO A 210 1.13 21.07 -4.84
CA PRO A 210 1.12 22.53 -4.93
C PRO A 210 -0.19 23.15 -4.43
N TYR A 211 -0.09 24.18 -3.60
CA TYR A 211 -1.22 24.86 -2.92
C TYR A 211 -2.03 23.98 -1.94
N GLY A 212 -1.55 22.76 -1.65
CA GLY A 212 -2.17 21.78 -0.76
C GLY A 212 -3.63 21.51 -1.10
N LYS A 213 -4.47 21.32 -0.08
CA LYS A 213 -5.90 21.03 -0.23
C LYS A 213 -6.71 22.03 -1.06
N PHE A 214 -6.22 23.27 -1.18
CA PHE A 214 -6.86 24.35 -1.95
C PHE A 214 -6.39 24.40 -3.41
N GLY A 215 -5.36 23.63 -3.76
CA GLY A 215 -4.86 23.49 -5.12
C GLY A 215 -5.66 22.50 -5.95
N PRO A 216 -5.47 22.53 -7.29
CA PRO A 216 -6.01 21.50 -8.16
C PRO A 216 -5.44 20.13 -7.74
N LEU A 217 -6.22 19.06 -7.94
CA LEU A 217 -5.75 17.72 -7.60
C LEU A 217 -4.54 17.31 -8.45
N ILE A 218 -4.55 17.72 -9.71
CA ILE A 218 -3.47 17.53 -10.68
C ILE A 218 -2.97 18.90 -11.13
N SER A 219 -1.67 19.11 -11.08
CA SER A 219 -1.03 20.35 -11.55
C SER A 219 -0.37 20.12 -12.91
N SER A 220 -0.40 21.11 -13.80
CA SER A 220 0.52 21.07 -14.95
C SER A 220 1.96 21.17 -14.45
N VAL A 221 2.91 20.57 -15.18
CA VAL A 221 4.35 20.68 -14.90
C VAL A 221 4.73 22.16 -14.74
N SER A 222 4.34 22.99 -15.70
CA SER A 222 4.62 24.43 -15.68
C SER A 222 4.12 25.15 -14.42
N SER A 223 2.88 24.86 -13.99
CA SER A 223 2.27 25.48 -12.81
C SER A 223 2.91 24.99 -11.51
N ALA A 224 3.22 23.69 -11.43
CA ALA A 224 3.87 23.11 -10.27
C ALA A 224 5.31 23.64 -10.11
N VAL A 225 6.06 23.76 -11.21
CA VAL A 225 7.40 24.35 -11.24
C VAL A 225 7.35 25.81 -10.78
N ASP A 226 6.46 26.62 -11.34
CA ASP A 226 6.29 28.02 -10.92
C ASP A 226 5.98 28.13 -9.43
N TYR A 227 5.06 27.30 -8.92
CA TYR A 227 4.70 27.28 -7.51
C TYR A 227 5.91 27.00 -6.60
N TYR A 228 6.65 25.91 -6.85
CA TYR A 228 7.76 25.54 -5.98
C TYR A 228 8.89 26.57 -6.03
N LEU A 229 9.20 27.11 -7.20
CA LEU A 229 10.27 28.10 -7.35
C LEU A 229 9.93 29.47 -6.76
N THR A 230 8.64 29.87 -6.74
CA THR A 230 8.24 31.22 -6.31
C THR A 230 7.59 31.28 -4.93
N ARG A 231 6.87 30.23 -4.51
CA ARG A 231 6.03 30.20 -3.31
C ARG A 231 6.32 29.02 -2.38
N GLY A 232 7.14 28.07 -2.81
CA GLY A 232 7.41 26.84 -2.07
C GLY A 232 8.02 27.10 -0.68
N GLN A 233 7.40 26.51 0.33
CA GLN A 233 7.73 26.70 1.73
C GLN A 233 8.84 25.74 2.20
N THR A 234 9.50 26.09 3.31
CA THR A 234 10.59 25.28 3.86
C THR A 234 10.15 23.86 4.25
N TRP A 235 8.94 23.69 4.78
CA TRP A 235 8.43 22.36 5.12
C TRP A 235 8.20 21.47 3.89
N GLU A 236 7.81 22.06 2.75
CA GLU A 236 7.60 21.33 1.50
C GLU A 236 8.91 20.73 0.97
N ARG A 237 10.05 21.40 1.21
CA ARG A 237 11.37 20.86 0.88
C ARG A 237 11.62 19.53 1.59
N TYR A 238 11.33 19.47 2.90
CA TYR A 238 11.49 18.24 3.68
C TYR A 238 10.57 17.13 3.19
N ALA A 239 9.34 17.47 2.78
CA ALA A 239 8.41 16.49 2.23
C ALA A 239 8.90 15.94 0.87
N LEU A 240 9.39 16.82 0.00
CA LEU A 240 9.86 16.49 -1.35
C LEU A 240 11.23 15.79 -1.38
N LEU A 241 12.00 15.78 -0.29
CA LEU A 241 13.20 14.92 -0.15
C LEU A 241 12.90 13.45 -0.42
N ARG A 242 11.67 13.04 -0.12
CA ARG A 242 11.20 11.66 -0.26
C ARG A 242 10.43 11.44 -1.56
N MET A 243 10.41 12.42 -2.47
CA MET A 243 9.69 12.31 -3.73
C MET A 243 10.31 11.25 -4.64
N ARG A 244 9.51 10.31 -5.12
CA ARG A 244 9.94 9.27 -6.07
C ARG A 244 8.89 9.05 -7.15
N PRO A 245 9.27 9.04 -8.44
CA PRO A 245 8.33 8.71 -9.51
C PRO A 245 7.89 7.24 -9.39
N LEU A 246 6.59 6.99 -9.53
CA LEU A 246 6.03 5.64 -9.67
C LEU A 246 5.78 5.28 -11.14
N THR A 247 5.45 6.29 -11.96
CA THR A 247 5.20 6.15 -13.40
C THR A 247 6.42 6.56 -14.21
N GLN A 248 6.25 6.87 -15.50
CA GLN A 248 7.29 7.55 -16.28
C GLN A 248 7.76 8.84 -15.58
N ARG A 249 9.00 9.24 -15.85
CA ARG A 249 9.65 10.42 -15.26
C ARG A 249 9.37 11.65 -16.09
N ASN A 250 9.22 12.80 -15.44
CA ASN A 250 9.25 14.10 -16.09
C ASN A 250 10.50 14.85 -15.63
N GLU A 251 11.54 14.87 -16.48
CA GLU A 251 12.84 15.43 -16.09
C GLU A 251 12.80 16.93 -15.79
N GLU A 252 11.93 17.69 -16.45
CA GLU A 252 11.77 19.12 -16.19
C GLU A 252 11.27 19.35 -14.77
N PHE A 253 10.17 18.67 -14.41
CA PHE A 253 9.59 18.75 -13.08
C PHE A 253 10.59 18.26 -12.02
N GLU A 254 11.20 17.10 -12.21
CA GLU A 254 12.15 16.53 -11.24
C GLU A 254 13.37 17.43 -11.02
N ARG A 255 13.92 18.03 -12.08
CA ARG A 255 15.02 19.02 -11.94
C ARG A 255 14.58 20.25 -11.17
N ALA A 256 13.39 20.77 -11.41
CA ALA A 256 12.88 21.92 -10.66
C ALA A 256 12.70 21.61 -9.17
N ILE A 257 12.19 20.42 -8.84
CA ILE A 257 12.10 19.96 -7.45
C ILE A 257 13.49 19.81 -6.83
N GLU A 258 14.46 19.25 -7.55
CA GLU A 258 15.85 19.14 -7.07
C GLU A 258 16.42 20.51 -6.72
N TYR A 259 16.24 21.52 -7.60
CA TYR A 259 16.67 22.90 -7.32
C TYR A 259 15.94 23.52 -6.13
N PHE A 260 14.65 23.25 -5.98
CA PHE A 260 13.85 23.76 -4.87
C PHE A 260 14.29 23.17 -3.52
N VAL A 261 14.54 21.85 -3.50
CA VAL A 261 14.90 21.08 -2.30
C VAL A 261 16.36 21.33 -1.91
N PHE A 262 17.30 21.18 -2.85
CA PHE A 262 18.74 21.26 -2.61
C PHE A 262 19.28 22.63 -3.06
N ARG A 263 18.97 23.67 -2.28
CA ARG A 263 19.46 25.02 -2.58
C ARG A 263 20.99 25.07 -2.57
N LYS A 264 21.57 25.78 -3.55
CA LYS A 264 23.02 26.04 -3.60
C LYS A 264 23.50 26.98 -2.50
N PHE A 265 22.63 27.86 -2.00
CA PHE A 265 22.93 28.81 -0.94
C PHE A 265 21.86 28.71 0.14
N LEU A 266 22.32 28.62 1.40
CA LEU A 266 21.48 28.77 2.59
C LEU A 266 21.62 30.25 2.99
N ASP A 267 20.57 31.02 2.73
CA ASP A 267 20.43 32.40 3.17
C ASP A 267 20.26 32.50 4.69
#